data_AF-A0AAU2QBM1-F1
#
_entry.id   AF-A0AAU2QBM1-F1
#
_cell.length_a   1.000
_cell.length_b   1.000
_cell.length_c   1.000
_cell.angle_alpha   90.00
_cell.angle_beta   90.00
_cell.angle_gamma   90.00
#
_symmetry.space_group_name_H-M   'P 1'
#
loop_
_entity.id
_entity.type
_entity.pdbx_description
1 polymer ?
#
loop_
_entity_poly.entity_id
_entity_poly.type
_entity_poly.pdbx_seq_one_letter_code
_entity_poly.pdbx_strand_id
1 'polypeptide(L)' 'MALAFDTYNGYSGGEPRHISSAVIFVEDFHAGVDYLGTREFVDRERIGVLGICGSGSFALSAAQVDTRIKAVATVSM' A
#
# COMPACT_ATOMS: atom_id res chain seq x y z
N MET A 1 -4.24 -13.93 3.80
CA MET A 1 -2.88 -13.46 4.10
C MET A 1 -2.85 -11.94 3.99
N ALA A 2 -2.06 -11.23 4.79
CA ALA A 2 -1.97 -9.77 4.76
C ALA A 2 -0.51 -9.31 4.86
N LEU A 3 -0.21 -8.15 4.28
CA LEU A 3 1.05 -7.41 4.42
C LEU A 3 0.75 -6.06 5.05
N ALA A 4 1.51 -5.69 6.09
CA ALA A 4 1.55 -4.35 6.65
C ALA A 4 2.97 -3.80 6.50
N PHE A 5 3.10 -2.52 6.22
CA PHE A 5 4.39 -1.87 5.94
C PHE A 5 4.43 -0.46 6.54
N ASP A 6 5.66 0.03 6.78
CA ASP A 6 5.92 1.40 7.23
C ASP A 6 6.51 2.24 6.08
N THR A 7 6.22 3.54 6.04
CA THR A 7 6.73 4.51 5.05
C THR A 7 7.63 5.53 5.72
N TYR A 8 8.96 5.54 5.50
CA TYR A 8 9.92 6.48 6.15
C TYR A 8 9.85 6.51 7.70
N ASN A 9 9.21 5.50 8.27
CA ASN A 9 8.85 5.35 9.67
C ASN A 9 9.15 3.91 10.11
N GLY A 10 9.02 3.64 11.41
CA GLY A 10 9.19 2.31 11.97
C GLY A 10 10.52 1.67 11.56
N TYR A 11 10.45 0.45 11.03
CA TYR A 11 11.64 -0.31 10.59
C TYR A 11 12.01 -0.09 9.12
N SER A 12 11.19 0.62 8.36
CA SER A 12 11.53 0.99 6.99
C SER A 12 12.64 2.05 6.95
N GLY A 13 13.42 2.03 5.87
CA GLY A 13 14.45 3.03 5.60
C GLY A 13 13.87 4.36 5.11
N GLY A 14 14.77 5.22 4.59
CA GLY A 14 14.44 6.54 4.04
C GLY A 14 14.97 7.68 4.91
N GLU A 15 15.47 8.74 4.27
CA GLU A 15 15.97 9.95 4.94
C GLU A 15 15.50 11.22 4.20
N PRO A 16 15.13 12.30 4.91
CA PRO A 16 15.01 12.39 6.37
C PRO A 16 13.88 11.50 6.94
N ARG A 17 14.05 11.01 8.16
CA ARG A 17 13.02 10.22 8.87
C ARG A 17 11.73 11.02 9.09
N HIS A 18 10.61 10.30 9.22
CA HIS A 18 9.29 10.86 9.55
C HIS A 18 8.72 11.83 8.50
N ILE A 19 9.09 11.64 7.23
CA ILE A 19 8.42 12.33 6.13
C ILE A 19 7.04 11.73 5.91
N SER A 20 6.06 12.62 5.77
CA SER A 20 4.71 12.29 5.29
C SER A 20 4.51 12.91 3.92
N SER A 21 4.55 12.09 2.87
CA SER A 21 4.32 12.51 1.49
C SER A 21 3.25 11.64 0.85
N ALA A 22 2.17 12.27 0.38
CA ALA A 22 1.06 11.57 -0.28
C ALA A 22 1.54 10.72 -1.47
N VAL A 23 2.50 11.24 -2.25
CA VAL A 23 3.06 10.52 -3.40
C VAL A 23 3.81 9.27 -2.95
N ILE A 24 4.62 9.37 -1.89
CA ILE A 24 5.38 8.22 -1.36
C ILE A 24 4.41 7.17 -0.79
N PHE A 25 3.38 7.59 -0.05
CA PHE A 25 2.39 6.64 0.47
C PHE A 25 1.65 5.88 -0.64
N VAL A 26 1.30 6.56 -1.74
CA VAL A 26 0.68 5.91 -2.91
C VAL A 26 1.66 4.91 -3.54
N GLU A 27 2.92 5.30 -3.71
CA GLU A 27 3.95 4.41 -4.29
C GLU A 27 4.22 3.18 -3.42
N ASP A 28 4.19 3.31 -2.09
CA ASP A 28 4.38 2.17 -1.19
C ASP A 28 3.25 1.13 -1.32
N PHE A 29 2.02 1.53 -1.68
CA PHE A 29 0.98 0.56 -2.04
C PHE A 29 1.36 -0.22 -3.31
N HIS A 30 1.90 0.44 -4.34
CA HIS A 30 2.38 -0.22 -5.56
C HIS A 30 3.53 -1.19 -5.25
N ALA A 31 4.50 -0.77 -4.44
CA ALA A 31 5.60 -1.61 -3.99
C ALA A 31 5.11 -2.83 -3.18
N GLY A 32 4.07 -2.65 -2.35
CA GLY A 32 3.41 -3.74 -1.64
C GLY A 32 2.76 -4.76 -2.59
N VAL A 33 2.08 -4.29 -3.63
CA VAL A 33 1.50 -5.15 -4.70
C VAL A 33 2.60 -5.90 -5.44
N ASP A 34 3.71 -5.23 -5.78
CA ASP A 34 4.87 -5.86 -6.41
C ASP A 34 5.45 -6.98 -5.55
N TYR A 35 5.73 -6.67 -4.27
CA TYR A 35 6.27 -7.64 -3.33
C TYR A 35 5.36 -8.85 -3.17
N LEU A 36 4.06 -8.63 -2.95
CA LEU A 36 3.08 -9.71 -2.83
C LEU A 36 3.04 -10.57 -4.10
N GLY A 37 3.10 -9.94 -5.27
CA GLY A 37 3.08 -10.65 -6.54
C GLY A 37 4.31 -11.52 -6.82
N THR A 38 5.39 -11.38 -6.04
CA THR A 38 6.58 -12.26 -6.14
C THR A 38 6.49 -13.53 -5.28
N ARG A 39 5.45 -13.66 -4.45
CA ARG A 39 5.28 -14.81 -3.55
C ARG A 39 4.51 -15.92 -4.26
N GLU A 40 5.07 -17.14 -4.29
CA GLU A 40 4.45 -18.30 -4.98
C GLU A 40 3.06 -18.67 -4.44
N PHE A 41 2.80 -18.37 -3.17
CA PHE A 41 1.52 -18.63 -2.51
C PHE A 41 0.49 -17.49 -2.64
N VAL A 42 0.79 -16.45 -3.43
CA VAL A 42 -0.12 -15.32 -3.69
C VAL A 42 -0.68 -15.42 -5.09
N ASP A 43 -2.01 -15.41 -5.20
CA ASP A 43 -2.69 -15.21 -6.48
C ASP A 43 -2.70 -13.72 -6.84
N ARG A 44 -1.96 -13.36 -7.90
CA ARG A 44 -1.82 -11.98 -8.37
C ARG A 44 -3.13 -11.36 -8.84
N GLU A 45 -4.10 -12.18 -9.27
CA GLU A 45 -5.41 -11.69 -9.68
C GLU A 45 -6.39 -11.50 -8.51
N ARG A 46 -5.91 -11.64 -7.27
CA ARG A 46 -6.72 -11.51 -6.04
C ARG A 46 -6.09 -10.60 -5.00
N ILE A 47 -5.24 -9.66 -5.42
CA ILE A 47 -4.65 -8.65 -4.54
C ILE A 47 -5.63 -7.49 -4.35
N GLY A 48 -5.88 -7.11 -3.09
CA GLY A 48 -6.63 -5.91 -2.72
C GLY A 48 -5.89 -5.09 -1.67
N VAL A 49 -6.30 -3.85 -1.47
CA VAL A 49 -5.68 -2.92 -0.51
C VAL A 49 -6.69 -2.45 0.54
N LEU A 50 -6.19 -2.22 1.76
CA LEU A 50 -6.94 -1.69 2.88
C LEU A 50 -6.25 -0.42 3.38
N GLY A 51 -6.96 0.70 3.39
CA GLY A 51 -6.48 1.95 3.97
C GLY A 51 -7.25 2.32 5.24
N ILE A 52 -6.53 2.67 6.30
CA ILE A 52 -7.09 3.09 7.59
C ILE A 52 -6.80 4.58 7.83
N CYS A 53 -7.80 5.33 8.30
CA CYS A 53 -7.70 6.77 8.55
C CYS A 53 -7.22 7.50 7.28
N GLY A 54 -6.18 8.35 7.39
CA GLY A 54 -5.63 9.09 6.26
C GLY A 54 -5.12 8.22 5.11
N SER A 55 -4.70 6.97 5.38
CA SER A 55 -4.23 6.07 4.32
C SER A 55 -5.35 5.57 3.39
N GLY A 56 -6.62 5.75 3.76
CA GLY A 56 -7.76 5.44 2.91
C GLY A 56 -7.74 6.19 1.58
N SER A 57 -7.37 7.48 1.59
CA SER A 57 -7.28 8.28 0.36
C SER A 57 -6.09 7.84 -0.50
N PHE A 58 -4.94 7.51 0.11
CA PHE A 58 -3.77 7.02 -0.61
C PHE A 58 -4.02 5.65 -1.26
N ALA A 59 -4.73 4.75 -0.57
CA ALA A 59 -5.15 3.47 -1.14
C ALA A 59 -6.08 3.64 -2.36
N LEU A 60 -7.01 4.60 -2.31
CA LEU A 60 -7.87 4.94 -3.44
C LEU A 60 -7.06 5.52 -4.62
N SER A 61 -6.12 6.43 -4.34
CA SER A 61 -5.24 7.00 -5.37
C SER A 61 -4.35 5.95 -6.03
N ALA A 62 -3.82 4.98 -5.27
CA ALA A 62 -3.06 3.86 -5.84
C ALA A 62 -3.94 3.00 -6.76
N ALA A 63 -5.12 2.60 -6.28
CA ALA A 63 -6.04 1.78 -7.06
C ALA A 63 -6.57 2.47 -8.33
N GLN A 64 -6.58 3.80 -8.36
CA GLN A 64 -6.99 4.57 -9.53
C GLN A 64 -6.10 4.29 -10.75
N VAL A 65 -4.81 4.02 -10.55
CA VAL A 65 -3.83 3.86 -11.63
C VAL A 65 -3.27 2.44 -11.74
N ASP A 66 -3.31 1.66 -10.68
CA ASP A 66 -2.80 0.29 -10.65
C ASP A 66 -3.92 -0.76 -10.74
N THR A 67 -4.15 -1.22 -11.96
CA THR A 67 -5.18 -2.21 -12.32
C THR A 67 -4.95 -3.60 -11.73
N ARG A 68 -3.81 -3.83 -11.07
CA ARG A 68 -3.53 -5.07 -10.34
C ARG A 68 -4.26 -5.10 -9.00
N ILE A 69 -4.64 -3.95 -8.46
CA ILE A 69 -5.47 -3.82 -7.25
C ILE A 69 -6.93 -4.11 -7.62
N LYS A 70 -7.47 -5.25 -7.15
CA LYS A 70 -8.81 -5.74 -7.53
C LYS A 70 -9.92 -5.31 -6.58
N ALA A 71 -9.56 -4.88 -5.39
CA ALA A 71 -10.50 -4.40 -4.38
C ALA A 71 -9.84 -3.38 -3.48
N VAL A 72 -10.62 -2.38 -3.04
CA VAL A 72 -10.20 -1.36 -2.06
C VAL A 72 -11.20 -1.36 -0.92
N ALA A 73 -10.70 -1.38 0.31
CA ALA A 73 -11.49 -1.11 1.50
C ALA A 73 -10.89 0.07 2.25
N THR A 74 -11.74 0.91 2.83
CA THR A 74 -11.32 2.02 3.68
C THR A 74 -12.05 1.97 5.01
N VAL A 75 -11.34 2.29 6.10
CA VAL A 75 -11.90 2.28 7.46
C VAL A 75 -11.44 3.52 8.22
N SER A 76 -12.36 4.20 8.88
CA SER A 76 -12.09 5.32 9.79
C SER A 76 -13.00 5.22 11.02
N MET A 77 -12.56 5.79 12.15
CA MET A 77 -13.42 6.08 13.30
C MET A 77 -13.92 7.51 13.24
#